data_AF-A0A183SBK5-F1
#
_entry.id   AF-A0A183SBK5-F1
#
_cell.length_a   1.000
_cell.length_b   1.000
_cell.length_c   1.000
_cell.angle_alpha   90.00
_cell.angle_beta   90.00
_cell.angle_gamma   90.00
#
_symmetry.space_group_name_H-M   'P 1'
#
loop_
_entity.id
_entity.type
_entity.pdbx_description
1 polymer ?
#
loop_
_entity_poly.entity_id
_entity_poly.type
_entity_poly.pdbx_seq_one_letter_code
_entity_poly.pdbx_strand_id
1 'polypeptide(L)'
;MVRPLHDGMTARVTDNVTVSEAFAVNNGVDQGCILAPTRFSLMFLAMLMDAYRERQPCIRIANRTDGPALKRRRMQVPTRVSMTTVHDLLFADDCALNSVTEDDMQRSMDLFAEV
;
A
#
# COMPACT_ATOMS: atom_id res chain seq x y z
N MET A 1 8.30 22.46 -3.09
CA MET A 1 9.48 21.69 -2.64
C MET A 1 9.23 21.28 -1.18
N VAL A 2 9.17 19.98 -0.90
CA VAL A 2 8.90 19.45 0.45
C VAL A 2 10.17 19.57 1.29
N ARG A 3 10.08 20.14 2.49
CA ARG A 3 11.24 20.24 3.41
C ARG A 3 11.55 18.86 4.02
N PRO A 4 12.83 18.46 4.15
CA PRO A 4 13.20 17.26 4.89
C PRO A 4 12.70 17.33 6.34
N LEU A 5 12.19 16.21 6.87
CA LEU A 5 11.74 16.14 8.26
C LEU A 5 12.89 16.09 9.27
N HIS A 6 14.06 15.60 8.83
CA HIS A 6 15.19 15.26 9.69
C HIS A 6 16.42 16.12 9.39
N ASP A 7 16.23 17.42 9.22
CA ASP A 7 17.35 18.34 8.96
C ASP A 7 18.33 18.36 10.16
N GLY A 8 19.59 18.05 9.89
CA GLY A 8 20.64 17.92 10.92
C GLY A 8 20.66 16.62 11.73
N MET A 9 19.77 15.65 11.44
CA MET A 9 19.79 14.35 12.12
C MET A 9 20.88 13.43 11.53
N THR A 10 21.60 12.71 12.38
CA THR A 10 22.57 11.68 11.98
C THR A 10 22.29 10.36 12.69
N ALA A 11 22.56 9.23 12.02
CA ALA A 11 22.36 7.89 12.53
C ALA A 11 23.65 7.06 12.43
N ARG A 12 23.73 6.01 13.24
CA ARG A 12 24.80 4.99 13.22
C ARG A 12 24.15 3.62 13.28
N VAL A 13 24.67 2.65 12.54
CA VAL A 13 24.24 1.26 12.59
C VAL A 13 25.20 0.48 13.47
N THR A 14 24.67 -0.26 14.45
CA THR A 14 25.45 -1.18 15.26
C THR A 14 25.13 -2.60 14.84
N ASP A 15 26.13 -3.36 14.41
CA ASP A 15 26.00 -4.79 14.10
C ASP A 15 27.01 -5.60 14.92
N ASN A 16 26.47 -6.49 15.77
CA ASN A 16 27.13 -7.47 16.64
C ASN A 16 28.21 -6.96 17.63
N VAL A 17 29.03 -5.97 17.29
CA VAL A 17 29.87 -5.12 18.16
C VAL A 17 30.40 -3.88 17.40
N THR A 18 30.20 -3.82 16.08
CA THR A 18 30.78 -2.81 15.20
C THR A 18 29.79 -1.68 14.99
N VAL A 19 30.22 -0.45 15.25
CA VAL A 19 29.40 0.75 15.03
C VAL A 19 29.89 1.45 13.77
N SER A 20 28.98 1.71 12.83
CA SER A 20 29.27 2.47 11.61
C SER A 20 29.72 3.90 11.92
N GLU A 21 30.28 4.59 10.91
CA GLU A 21 30.37 6.04 10.93
C GLU A 21 28.97 6.68 10.99
N ALA A 22 28.89 7.89 11.52
CA ALA A 22 27.64 8.66 11.53
C ALA A 22 27.32 9.14 10.11
N PHE A 23 26.10 8.89 9.65
CA PHE A 23 25.61 9.37 8.35
C PHE A 23 24.34 10.20 8.55
N ALA A 24 24.11 11.17 7.65
CA ALA A 24 22.94 12.02 7.70
C ALA A 24 21.67 11.24 7.36
N VAL A 25 20.63 11.38 8.19
CA VAL A 25 19.31 10.82 7.93
C VAL A 25 18.57 11.77 6.99
N ASN A 26 18.54 11.45 5.70
CA ASN A 26 17.88 12.28 4.69
C ASN A 26 16.51 11.74 4.26
N ASN A 27 16.15 10.55 4.74
CA ASN A 27 14.96 9.78 4.40
C ASN A 27 14.40 9.09 5.65
N GLY A 28 13.09 8.83 5.65
CA GLY A 28 12.37 8.26 6.79
C GLY A 28 11.44 9.23 7.51
N VAL A 29 10.79 8.71 8.54
CA VAL A 29 9.86 9.39 9.45
C VAL A 29 10.15 8.89 10.86
N ASP A 30 10.02 9.76 11.87
CA ASP A 30 10.29 9.36 13.26
C ASP A 30 9.35 8.22 13.69
N GLN A 31 9.86 7.28 14.48
CA GLN A 31 9.05 6.22 15.07
C GLN A 31 8.00 6.81 16.01
N GLY A 32 6.74 6.40 15.87
CA GLY A 32 5.62 6.99 16.61
C GLY A 32 5.09 8.30 16.02
N CYS A 33 5.60 8.73 14.85
CA CYS A 33 5.01 9.83 14.12
C CYS A 33 3.61 9.43 13.63
N ILE A 34 2.58 10.14 14.13
CA ILE A 34 1.17 9.93 13.72
C ILE A 34 0.99 10.10 12.20
N LEU A 35 1.86 10.86 11.55
CA LEU A 35 1.83 11.12 10.11
C LEU A 35 2.64 10.11 9.28
N ALA A 36 3.45 9.24 9.91
CA ALA A 36 4.22 8.22 9.20
C ALA A 36 3.33 7.29 8.35
N PRO A 37 2.21 6.73 8.89
CA PRO A 37 1.34 5.86 8.10
C PRO A 37 0.65 6.60 6.96
N THR A 38 0.23 7.85 7.19
CA THR A 38 -0.38 8.70 6.15
C THR A 38 0.61 9.00 5.03
N ARG A 39 1.86 9.34 5.37
CA ARG A 39 2.90 9.67 4.39
C ARG A 39 3.31 8.44 3.59
N PHE A 40 3.46 7.29 4.25
CA PHE A 40 3.68 6.01 3.59
C PHE A 40 2.53 5.68 2.63
N SER A 41 1.29 5.77 3.10
CA SER A 41 0.09 5.51 2.28
C SER A 41 0.03 6.42 1.04
N LEU A 42 0.34 7.71 1.17
CA LEU A 42 0.34 8.64 0.02
C LEU A 42 1.43 8.31 -1.01
N MET A 43 2.63 7.96 -0.54
CA MET A 43 3.74 7.61 -1.42
C MET A 43 3.49 6.28 -2.12
N PHE A 44 2.99 5.30 -1.37
CA PHE A 44 2.61 3.99 -1.90
C PHE A 44 1.45 4.09 -2.91
N LEU A 45 0.43 4.92 -2.63
CA LEU A 45 -0.64 5.21 -3.59
C LEU A 45 -0.12 5.87 -4.88
N ALA A 46 0.87 6.76 -4.78
CA ALA A 46 1.47 7.37 -5.95
C ALA A 46 2.25 6.36 -6.81
N MET A 47 3.03 5.48 -6.18
CA MET A 47 3.74 4.38 -6.85
C MET A 47 2.76 3.42 -7.53
N LEU A 48 1.69 3.05 -6.83
CA LEU A 48 0.59 2.23 -7.35
C LEU A 48 -0.07 2.85 -8.59
N MET A 49 -0.43 4.14 -8.52
CA MET A 49 -1.06 4.83 -9.64
C MET A 49 -0.14 4.92 -10.86
N ASP A 50 1.18 4.94 -10.65
CA ASP A 50 2.17 4.94 -11.74
C ASP A 50 2.35 3.53 -12.33
N ALA A 51 2.54 2.51 -11.47
CA ALA A 51 2.71 1.11 -11.86
C ALA A 51 1.49 0.56 -12.62
N TYR A 52 0.27 0.94 -12.21
CA TYR A 52 -0.98 0.47 -12.82
C TYR A 52 -1.61 1.44 -13.82
N ARG A 53 -0.88 2.47 -14.25
CA ARG A 53 -1.41 3.53 -15.13
C ARG A 53 -2.00 3.00 -16.45
N GLU A 54 -1.50 1.87 -16.95
CA GLU A 54 -1.94 1.27 -18.23
C GLU A 54 -2.39 -0.20 -18.15
N ARG A 55 -2.21 -0.90 -17.03
CA ARG A 55 -2.56 -2.32 -16.88
C ARG A 55 -3.27 -2.58 -15.57
N GLN A 56 -4.46 -3.17 -15.65
CA GLN A 56 -5.31 -3.48 -14.50
C GLN A 56 -5.30 -4.99 -14.16
N PRO A 57 -4.44 -5.45 -13.26
CA PRO A 57 -4.81 -6.53 -12.35
C PRO A 57 -5.78 -5.93 -11.32
N CYS A 58 -7.04 -6.38 -11.33
CA CYS A 58 -8.04 -5.94 -10.36
C CYS A 58 -8.81 -7.15 -9.85
N ILE A 59 -9.12 -7.19 -8.55
CA ILE A 59 -10.14 -8.09 -8.05
C ILE A 59 -11.50 -7.43 -8.21
N ARG A 60 -12.39 -8.13 -8.92
CA ARG A 60 -13.81 -7.76 -8.99
C ARG A 60 -14.52 -8.36 -7.77
N ILE A 61 -14.89 -7.50 -6.83
CA ILE A 61 -15.68 -7.87 -5.66
C ILE A 61 -17.15 -7.62 -5.97
N ALA A 62 -17.93 -8.69 -5.90
CA ALA A 62 -19.38 -8.62 -5.81
C ALA A 62 -19.76 -8.01 -4.45
N ASN A 63 -20.31 -6.80 -4.46
CA ASN A 63 -20.80 -6.11 -3.27
C ASN A 63 -22.30 -5.88 -3.33
N ARG A 64 -22.88 -5.62 -2.16
CA ARG A 64 -24.26 -5.17 -2.02
C ARG A 64 -24.35 -4.30 -0.77
N THR A 65 -24.72 -3.04 -0.94
CA THR A 65 -24.76 -2.02 0.12
C THR A 65 -26.11 -1.96 0.84
N ASP A 66 -27.03 -2.88 0.59
CA ASP A 66 -28.40 -2.80 1.11
C ASP A 66 -28.55 -3.31 2.56
N GLY A 67 -28.27 -2.39 3.47
CA GLY A 67 -28.60 -2.51 4.89
C GLY A 67 -27.37 -2.64 5.79
N PRO A 68 -27.59 -2.60 7.11
CA PRO A 68 -26.50 -2.37 8.08
C PRO A 68 -25.55 -3.56 8.27
N ALA A 69 -25.89 -4.73 7.73
CA ALA A 69 -25.21 -5.98 8.05
C ALA A 69 -24.98 -6.87 6.82
N LEU A 70 -23.77 -7.40 6.71
CA LEU A 70 -23.38 -8.35 5.67
C LEU A 70 -24.12 -9.68 5.88
N LYS A 71 -24.93 -10.08 4.90
CA LYS A 71 -25.63 -11.38 4.89
C LYS A 71 -25.32 -12.14 3.60
N ARG A 72 -24.68 -13.32 3.71
CA ARG A 72 -24.32 -14.19 2.57
C ARG A 72 -25.51 -14.53 1.67
N ARG A 73 -26.71 -14.81 2.23
CA ARG A 73 -27.91 -15.10 1.42
C ARG A 73 -28.31 -13.93 0.49
N ARG A 74 -27.99 -12.68 0.86
CA ARG A 74 -28.27 -11.50 0.02
C ARG A 74 -27.28 -11.36 -1.14
N MET A 75 -26.04 -11.84 -0.95
CA MET A 75 -25.04 -11.87 -2.02
C MET A 75 -25.36 -12.94 -3.09
N GLN A 76 -26.22 -13.93 -2.78
CA GLN A 76 -26.63 -14.96 -3.74
C GLN A 76 -27.77 -14.52 -4.68
N VAL A 77 -28.35 -13.34 -4.47
CA VAL A 77 -29.43 -12.80 -5.31
C VAL A 77 -28.83 -11.86 -6.35
N PRO A 78 -28.75 -12.23 -7.65
CA PRO A 78 -27.93 -11.51 -8.63
C PRO A 78 -28.41 -10.09 -8.94
N THR A 79 -29.71 -9.83 -8.80
CA THR A 79 -30.36 -8.58 -9.24
C THR A 79 -29.98 -7.33 -8.45
N ARG A 80 -29.26 -7.46 -7.33
CA ARG A 80 -28.88 -6.33 -6.46
C ARG A 80 -27.41 -6.35 -6.06
N VAL A 81 -26.59 -7.13 -6.75
CA VAL A 81 -25.16 -7.21 -6.51
C VAL A 81 -24.45 -6.36 -7.55
N SER A 82 -23.66 -5.40 -7.07
CA SER A 82 -22.81 -4.57 -7.92
C SER A 82 -21.40 -5.16 -7.91
N MET A 83 -20.73 -5.15 -9.06
CA MET A 83 -19.30 -5.45 -9.09
C MET A 83 -18.50 -4.17 -8.89
N THR A 84 -17.75 -4.11 -7.79
CA THR A 84 -16.70 -3.10 -7.60
C THR A 84 -15.35 -3.71 -7.86
N THR A 85 -14.55 -2.95 -8.57
CA THR A 85 -13.13 -3.21 -8.74
C THR A 85 -12.39 -2.67 -7.50
N VAL A 86 -11.66 -3.54 -6.82
CA VAL A 86 -10.69 -3.15 -5.78
C VAL A 86 -9.31 -3.52 -6.29
N HIS A 87 -8.41 -2.54 -6.27
CA HIS A 87 -7.03 -2.72 -6.69
C HIS A 87 -6.18 -3.15 -5.49
N ASP A 88 -6.20 -2.36 -4.41
CA ASP A 88 -5.32 -2.57 -3.24
C ASP A 88 -6.04 -2.28 -1.92
N LEU A 89 -5.56 -2.90 -0.84
CA LEU A 89 -5.99 -2.57 0.53
C LEU A 89 -4.81 -2.06 1.35
N LEU A 90 -4.96 -0.84 1.87
CA LEU A 90 -3.95 -0.18 2.69
C LEU A 90 -4.39 -0.13 4.15
N PHE A 91 -3.50 -0.53 5.05
CA PHE A 91 -3.67 -0.37 6.49
C PHE A 91 -2.36 0.10 7.12
N ALA A 92 -2.33 1.36 7.55
CA ALA A 92 -1.13 1.98 8.11
C ALA A 92 0.10 1.85 7.19
N ASP A 93 1.09 1.04 7.58
CA ASP A 93 2.30 0.68 6.84
C ASP A 93 2.21 -0.66 6.09
N ASP A 94 1.11 -1.39 6.25
CA ASP A 94 0.85 -2.66 5.56
C ASP A 94 0.00 -2.46 4.30
N CYS A 95 0.35 -3.19 3.24
CA CYS A 95 -0.47 -3.31 2.04
C CYS A 95 -0.66 -4.77 1.65
N ALA A 96 -1.87 -5.13 1.24
CA ALA A 96 -2.17 -6.39 0.57
C ALA A 96 -2.55 -6.13 -0.90
N LEU A 97 -1.70 -6.58 -1.81
CA LEU A 97 -2.01 -6.62 -3.25
C LEU A 97 -2.96 -7.77 -3.53
N ASN A 98 -3.97 -7.50 -4.34
CA ASN A 98 -5.07 -8.42 -4.56
C ASN A 98 -5.20 -8.68 -6.08
N SER A 99 -5.11 -9.96 -6.48
CA SER A 99 -5.34 -10.39 -7.87
C SER A 99 -6.31 -11.59 -7.94
N VAL A 100 -6.92 -11.79 -9.12
CA VAL A 100 -7.79 -12.95 -9.39
C VAL A 100 -6.97 -14.20 -9.71
N THR A 101 -5.76 -14.03 -10.24
CA THR A 101 -4.86 -15.11 -10.66
C THR A 101 -3.44 -14.89 -10.14
N GLU A 102 -2.68 -15.97 -9.99
CA GLU A 102 -1.27 -15.92 -9.60
C GLU A 102 -0.42 -15.20 -10.65
N ASP A 103 -0.69 -15.41 -11.94
CA ASP A 103 -0.02 -14.71 -13.05
C ASP A 103 -0.22 -13.19 -12.98
N ASP A 104 -1.43 -12.74 -12.63
CA ASP A 104 -1.73 -11.32 -12.43
C ASP A 104 -1.02 -10.75 -11.19
N MET A 105 -0.82 -11.57 -10.14
CA MET A 105 -0.06 -11.19 -8.95
C MET A 105 1.42 -11.01 -9.29
N GLN A 106 2.00 -11.96 -10.03
CA GLN A 106 3.41 -11.92 -10.42
C GLN A 106 3.69 -10.70 -11.29
N ARG A 107 2.86 -10.45 -12.32
CA ARG A 107 2.99 -9.26 -13.17
C ARG A 107 2.87 -7.96 -12.38
N SER A 108 1.97 -7.93 -11.40
CA SER A 108 1.82 -6.80 -10.50
C SER A 108 3.09 -6.56 -9.68
N MET A 109 3.68 -7.61 -9.10
CA MET A 109 4.94 -7.50 -8.36
C MET A 109 6.11 -7.09 -9.25
N ASP A 110 6.16 -7.59 -10.49
CA ASP A 110 7.20 -7.22 -11.47
C ASP A 110 7.11 -5.72 -11.81
N LEU A 111 5.90 -5.18 -12.03
CA LEU A 111 5.68 -3.75 -12.26
C LEU A 111 6.10 -2.90 -11.05
N PHE A 112 5.83 -3.39 -9.84
CA PHE A 112 6.25 -2.72 -8.61
C PHE A 112 7.77 -2.66 -8.44
N ALA A 113 8.50 -3.66 -8.95
CA ALA A 113 9.96 -3.71 -8.88
C ALA A 113 10.65 -2.76 -9.87
N GLU A 114 9.92 -2.24 -10.85
CA GLU A 114 10.41 -1.29 -11.87
C GLU A 114 10.29 0.19 -11.45
N VAL A 115 9.61 0.49 -10.33
CA VAL A 115 9.38 1.85 -9.80
C VAL A 115 10.50 2.32 -8.87
#